data_AF-A0A812QHU3-F1
#
_entry.id   AF-A0A812QHU3-F1
#
_cell.length_a   1.000
_cell.length_b   1.000
_cell.length_c   1.000
_cell.angle_alpha   90.00
_cell.angle_beta   90.00
_cell.angle_gamma   90.00
#
_symmetry.space_group_name_H-M   'P 1'
#
loop_
_entity.id
_entity.type
_entity.pdbx_description
1 polymer ?
#
loop_
_entity_poly.entity_id
_entity_poly.type
_entity_poly.pdbx_seq_one_letter_code
_entity_poly.pdbx_strand_id
1 'polypeptide(L)'
;ELTLARLVEKWKELKEEEMHHYIRLADEDRQRFEREYEEWRTQRATAGKKEESLQVLLDKRRATLENTLARFAGVATTSTESKPKRQRRQVPKPPPGFPKQPVRSGYALFCSEQKAGVAARMSQSTEEAAAVEGETAEPIADPPQAKPKGVAVLGELKKAWGELSAEEMRQYAVRAAEDQDRFRRELEAWQADPANQDTAEESVIQ
;
A
#
# COMPACT_ATOMS: atom_id res chain seq x y z
N GLU A 1 1.29 -37.08 8.94
CA GLU A 1 0.43 -36.05 8.32
C GLU A 1 -0.87 -36.69 7.84
N LEU A 2 -2.02 -36.06 8.09
CA LEU A 2 -3.31 -36.49 7.54
C LEU A 2 -3.41 -35.95 6.11
N THR A 3 -3.35 -36.82 5.12
CA THR A 3 -3.60 -36.42 3.72
C THR A 3 -5.09 -36.24 3.50
N LEU A 4 -5.47 -35.40 2.53
CA LEU A 4 -6.88 -35.18 2.16
C LEU A 4 -7.61 -36.51 1.88
N ALA A 5 -6.95 -37.43 1.17
CA ALA A 5 -7.51 -38.76 0.87
C ALA A 5 -7.89 -39.53 2.14
N ARG A 6 -7.02 -39.54 3.16
CA ARG A 6 -7.29 -40.20 4.45
C ARG A 6 -8.38 -39.50 5.26
N LEU A 7 -8.54 -38.19 5.12
CA LEU A 7 -9.64 -37.45 5.76
C LEU A 7 -10.99 -37.79 5.12
N VAL A 8 -11.03 -37.95 3.79
CA VAL A 8 -12.24 -38.37 3.08
C VAL A 8 -12.66 -39.80 3.45
N GLU A 9 -11.70 -40.72 3.61
CA GLU A 9 -11.99 -42.08 4.10
C GLU A 9 -12.60 -42.04 5.52
N LYS A 10 -11.98 -41.31 6.44
CA LYS A 10 -12.52 -41.11 7.79
C LYS A 10 -13.90 -40.47 7.79
N TRP A 11 -14.17 -39.52 6.89
CA TRP A 11 -15.50 -38.92 6.73
C TRP A 11 -16.57 -39.94 6.31
N LYS A 12 -16.20 -40.91 5.46
CA LYS A 12 -17.12 -41.99 5.05
C LYS A 12 -17.36 -43.03 6.15
N GLU A 13 -16.42 -43.17 7.08
CA GLU A 13 -16.51 -44.09 8.22
C GLU A 13 -17.23 -43.50 9.44
N LEU A 14 -17.48 -42.18 9.45
CA LEU A 14 -18.21 -41.49 10.51
C LEU A 14 -19.65 -42.01 10.61
N LYS A 15 -20.16 -42.12 11.83
CA LYS A 15 -21.55 -42.51 12.05
C LYS A 15 -22.50 -41.40 11.60
N GLU A 16 -23.72 -41.79 11.25
CA GLU A 16 -24.74 -40.86 10.77
C GLU A 16 -25.05 -39.76 11.80
N GLU A 17 -25.04 -40.07 13.11
CA GLU A 17 -25.26 -39.08 14.17
C GLU A 17 -24.16 -38.01 14.22
N GLU A 18 -22.91 -38.42 14.03
CA GLU A 18 -21.74 -37.53 14.02
C GLU A 18 -21.72 -36.69 12.74
N MET A 19 -22.08 -37.28 11.59
CA MET A 19 -22.25 -36.55 10.34
C MET A 19 -23.34 -35.48 10.46
N HIS A 20 -24.50 -35.81 11.03
CA HIS A 20 -25.58 -34.85 11.27
C HIS A 20 -25.19 -33.72 12.22
N HIS A 21 -24.29 -33.97 13.18
CA HIS A 21 -23.73 -32.91 14.01
C HIS A 21 -23.00 -31.85 13.17
N TYR A 22 -22.10 -32.27 12.27
CA TYR A 22 -21.38 -31.34 11.39
C TYR A 22 -22.30 -30.63 10.39
N ILE A 23 -23.32 -31.33 9.88
CA ILE A 23 -24.33 -30.70 9.00
C ILE A 23 -25.06 -29.58 9.75
N ARG A 24 -25.51 -29.82 10.99
CA ARG A 24 -26.14 -28.79 11.82
C ARG A 24 -25.22 -27.59 12.06
N LEU A 25 -23.95 -27.83 12.38
CA LEU A 25 -22.96 -26.75 12.52
C LEU A 25 -22.82 -25.94 11.23
N ALA A 26 -22.78 -26.59 10.07
CA ALA A 26 -22.68 -25.91 8.78
C ALA A 26 -23.94 -25.08 8.47
N ASP A 27 -25.13 -25.57 8.84
CA ASP A 27 -26.38 -24.81 8.69
C ASP A 27 -26.45 -23.60 9.63
N GLU A 28 -26.03 -23.75 10.90
CA GLU A 28 -25.92 -22.65 11.86
C GLU A 28 -24.91 -21.59 11.38
N ASP A 29 -23.77 -22.02 10.85
CA ASP A 29 -22.75 -21.15 10.28
C ASP A 29 -23.28 -20.39 9.06
N ARG A 30 -24.02 -21.07 8.17
CA ARG A 30 -24.70 -20.44 7.03
C ARG A 30 -25.68 -19.35 7.49
N GLN A 31 -26.52 -19.64 8.48
CA GLN A 31 -27.48 -18.66 9.01
C GLN A 31 -26.78 -17.47 9.68
N ARG A 32 -25.67 -17.71 10.39
CA ARG A 32 -24.84 -16.63 10.94
C ARG A 32 -24.29 -15.74 9.82
N PHE A 33 -23.70 -16.36 8.81
CA PHE A 33 -23.14 -15.65 7.66
C PHE A 33 -24.20 -14.82 6.91
N GLU A 34 -25.38 -15.38 6.65
CA GLU A 34 -26.47 -14.66 5.97
C GLU A 34 -26.88 -13.40 6.72
N ARG A 35 -27.04 -13.48 8.05
CA ARG A 35 -27.36 -12.31 8.90
C ARG A 35 -26.24 -11.26 8.87
N GLU A 36 -25.00 -11.68 9.09
CA GLU A 36 -23.83 -10.78 9.04
C GLU A 36 -23.71 -10.11 7.66
N TYR A 37 -23.97 -10.86 6.59
CA TYR A 37 -23.94 -10.33 5.22
C TYR A 37 -25.04 -9.31 4.97
N GLU A 38 -26.26 -9.54 5.45
CA GLU A 38 -27.36 -8.59 5.35
C GLU A 38 -27.12 -7.31 6.14
N GLU A 39 -26.60 -7.42 7.36
CA GLU A 39 -26.19 -6.27 8.18
C GLU A 39 -25.11 -5.46 7.47
N TRP A 40 -24.06 -6.14 6.98
CA TRP A 40 -23.00 -5.51 6.21
C TRP A 40 -23.52 -4.83 4.94
N ARG A 41 -24.42 -5.48 4.20
CA ARG A 41 -25.06 -4.92 2.99
C ARG A 41 -25.84 -3.65 3.33
N THR A 42 -26.59 -3.66 4.44
CA THR A 42 -27.37 -2.52 4.92
C THR A 42 -26.47 -1.35 5.35
N GLN A 43 -25.39 -1.63 6.09
CA GLN A 43 -24.38 -0.63 6.45
C GLN A 43 -23.73 0.00 5.21
N ARG A 44 -23.48 -0.77 4.15
CA ARG A 44 -22.95 -0.22 2.90
C ARG A 44 -23.94 0.63 2.14
N ALA A 45 -25.21 0.21 2.09
CA ALA A 45 -26.28 0.96 1.44
C ALA A 45 -26.48 2.32 2.13
N THR A 46 -26.49 2.35 3.46
CA THR A 46 -26.57 3.60 4.25
C THR A 46 -25.34 4.49 4.07
N ALA A 47 -24.14 3.92 3.88
CA ALA A 47 -22.93 4.66 3.51
C ALA A 47 -22.89 5.13 2.03
N GLY A 48 -23.99 4.99 1.27
CA GLY A 48 -24.08 5.39 -0.14
C GLY A 48 -23.28 4.50 -1.11
N LYS A 49 -22.75 3.36 -0.65
CA LYS A 49 -21.97 2.42 -1.47
C LYS A 49 -22.89 1.33 -1.99
N LYS A 50 -23.43 1.51 -3.19
CA LYS A 50 -24.23 0.48 -3.89
C LYS A 50 -23.43 -0.81 -4.06
N GLU A 51 -24.10 -1.95 -3.89
CA GLU A 51 -23.54 -3.27 -4.20
C GLU A 51 -23.25 -3.33 -5.70
N GLU A 52 -22.02 -3.73 -6.05
CA GLU A 52 -21.64 -3.86 -7.46
C GLU A 52 -22.33 -5.10 -8.02
N SER A 53 -23.02 -4.96 -9.15
CA SER A 53 -23.61 -6.09 -9.85
C SER A 53 -22.56 -7.17 -10.10
N LEU A 54 -22.96 -8.45 -9.99
CA LEU A 54 -22.10 -9.59 -10.30
C LEU A 54 -21.42 -9.44 -11.68
N GLN A 55 -22.14 -8.88 -12.66
CA GLN A 55 -21.58 -8.60 -13.98
C GLN A 55 -20.40 -7.63 -13.93
N VAL A 56 -20.51 -6.56 -13.14
CA VAL A 56 -19.43 -5.57 -12.96
C VAL A 56 -18.21 -6.21 -12.32
N LEU A 57 -18.41 -7.11 -11.35
CA LEU A 57 -17.32 -7.84 -10.71
C LEU A 57 -16.62 -8.80 -11.69
N LEU A 58 -17.40 -9.51 -12.52
CA LEU A 58 -16.87 -10.38 -13.57
C LEU A 58 -16.08 -9.60 -14.61
N ASP A 59 -16.59 -8.46 -15.07
CA ASP A 59 -15.92 -7.60 -16.03
C ASP A 59 -14.60 -7.04 -15.46
N LYS A 60 -14.59 -6.61 -14.18
CA LYS A 60 -13.35 -6.22 -13.48
C LYS A 60 -12.34 -7.35 -13.39
N ARG A 61 -12.80 -8.58 -13.11
CA ARG A 61 -11.94 -9.76 -13.02
C ARG A 61 -11.35 -10.09 -14.39
N ARG A 62 -12.17 -10.08 -15.44
CA ARG A 62 -11.75 -10.28 -16.83
C ARG A 62 -10.69 -9.26 -17.23
N ALA A 63 -10.96 -7.97 -17.02
CA ALA A 63 -10.01 -6.90 -17.31
C ALA A 63 -8.69 -7.06 -16.51
N THR A 64 -8.75 -7.52 -15.26
CA THR A 64 -7.54 -7.80 -14.46
C THR A 64 -6.72 -8.93 -15.07
N LEU A 65 -7.38 -10.02 -15.49
CA LEU A 65 -6.75 -11.18 -16.11
C LEU A 65 -6.10 -10.81 -17.45
N GLU A 66 -6.81 -10.05 -18.29
CA GLU A 66 -6.30 -9.55 -19.56
C GLU A 66 -5.06 -8.67 -19.34
N ASN A 67 -5.07 -7.77 -18.35
CA ASN A 67 -3.89 -6.96 -17.98
C ASN A 67 -2.71 -7.82 -17.50
N THR A 68 -2.97 -8.88 -16.73
CA THR A 68 -1.89 -9.79 -16.30
C THR A 68 -1.32 -10.58 -17.47
N LEU A 69 -2.16 -11.09 -18.37
CA LEU A 69 -1.71 -11.83 -19.55
C LEU A 69 -0.88 -10.93 -20.47
N ALA A 70 -1.32 -9.70 -20.71
CA ALA A 70 -0.56 -8.71 -21.47
C ALA A 70 0.85 -8.46 -20.88
N ARG A 71 0.92 -8.29 -19.54
CA ARG A 71 2.20 -8.13 -18.84
C ARG A 71 3.13 -9.32 -19.04
N PHE A 72 2.61 -10.55 -18.97
CA PHE A 72 3.41 -11.76 -19.19
C PHE A 72 3.81 -11.96 -20.64
N ALA A 73 2.99 -11.53 -21.59
CA ALA A 73 3.29 -11.62 -23.01
C ALA A 73 4.37 -10.64 -23.48
N GLY A 74 4.89 -9.76 -22.61
CA GLY A 74 5.80 -8.68 -23.00
C GLY A 74 5.14 -7.64 -23.93
N VAL A 75 3.86 -7.82 -24.24
CA VAL A 75 3.02 -6.86 -24.92
C VAL A 75 2.73 -5.79 -23.89
N ALA A 76 3.57 -4.76 -23.86
CA ALA A 76 3.23 -3.52 -23.19
C ALA A 76 1.89 -3.07 -23.78
N THR A 77 0.79 -3.36 -23.08
CA THR A 77 -0.49 -2.75 -23.37
C THR A 77 -0.33 -1.28 -23.01
N THR A 78 0.24 -0.53 -23.94
CA THR A 78 -0.07 0.87 -24.11
C THR A 78 -1.57 0.89 -24.39
N SER A 79 -2.34 0.92 -23.31
CA SER A 79 -3.76 1.23 -23.29
C SER A 79 -3.89 2.59 -23.98
N THR A 80 -3.99 2.58 -25.31
CA THR A 80 -4.23 3.75 -26.17
C THR A 80 -5.67 4.21 -26.06
N GLU A 81 -6.56 3.38 -25.51
CA GLU A 81 -7.69 3.89 -24.75
C GLU A 81 -7.15 4.45 -23.44
N SER A 82 -6.96 5.77 -23.46
CA SER A 82 -6.82 6.62 -22.30
C SER A 82 -7.77 6.13 -21.19
N LYS A 83 -7.24 5.33 -20.25
CA LYS A 83 -7.88 5.15 -18.94
C LYS A 83 -8.27 6.56 -18.53
N PRO A 84 -9.57 6.86 -18.30
CA PRO A 84 -10.01 8.21 -18.02
C PRO A 84 -9.07 8.72 -16.97
N LYS A 85 -8.26 9.73 -17.32
CA LYS A 85 -7.12 10.21 -16.53
C LYS A 85 -7.72 10.43 -15.18
N ARG A 86 -7.51 9.47 -14.25
CA ARG A 86 -8.25 9.41 -12.99
C ARG A 86 -7.83 10.71 -12.37
N GLN A 87 -8.70 11.73 -12.44
CA GLN A 87 -8.34 13.08 -12.06
C GLN A 87 -7.81 12.88 -10.67
N ARG A 88 -6.50 13.08 -10.52
CA ARG A 88 -5.76 12.69 -9.33
C ARG A 88 -6.55 13.38 -8.25
N ARG A 89 -7.34 12.61 -7.47
CA ARG A 89 -8.37 13.20 -6.59
C ARG A 89 -7.58 14.23 -5.80
N GLN A 90 -7.89 15.51 -6.03
CA GLN A 90 -7.12 16.55 -5.39
C GLN A 90 -7.40 16.31 -3.92
N VAL A 91 -6.38 15.83 -3.22
CA VAL A 91 -6.51 15.60 -1.79
C VAL A 91 -6.81 17.00 -1.26
N PRO A 92 -7.99 17.22 -0.64
CA PRO A 92 -8.34 18.54 -0.16
C PRO A 92 -7.19 19.03 0.71
N LYS A 93 -6.79 20.28 0.51
CA LYS A 93 -5.71 20.86 1.30
C LYS A 93 -6.16 20.82 2.76
N PRO A 94 -5.30 20.35 3.69
CA PRO A 94 -5.66 20.35 5.09
C PRO A 94 -5.99 21.79 5.53
N PRO A 95 -6.90 21.97 6.49
CA PRO A 95 -7.26 23.29 7.00
C PRO A 95 -6.03 24.10 7.47
N PRO A 96 -6.11 25.44 7.47
CA PRO A 96 -5.07 26.27 8.06
C PRO A 96 -4.77 25.84 9.50
N GLY A 97 -3.48 25.76 9.85
CA GLY A 97 -3.05 25.36 11.19
C GLY A 97 -3.11 23.85 11.48
N PHE A 98 -3.62 23.02 10.56
CA PHE A 98 -3.66 21.58 10.78
C PHE A 98 -2.24 21.02 11.01
N PRO A 99 -2.03 20.22 12.07
CA PRO A 99 -0.71 19.70 12.39
C PRO A 99 -0.09 18.89 11.23
N LYS A 100 1.23 18.96 11.09
CA LYS A 100 1.94 18.20 10.05
C LYS A 100 1.83 16.71 10.35
N GLN A 101 1.53 15.89 9.33
CA GLN A 101 1.41 14.44 9.52
C GLN A 101 2.67 13.85 10.17
N PRO A 102 2.49 12.92 11.12
CA PRO A 102 3.61 12.29 11.79
C PRO A 102 4.34 11.37 10.81
N VAL A 103 5.61 11.13 11.11
CA VAL A 103 6.40 10.19 10.34
C VAL A 103 5.93 8.78 10.65
N ARG A 104 5.50 8.08 9.59
CA ARG A 104 4.78 6.79 9.71
C ARG A 104 5.64 5.66 10.29
N SER A 105 6.96 5.74 10.16
CA SER A 105 7.88 4.70 10.61
C SER A 105 9.29 5.23 10.80
N GLY A 106 10.10 4.51 11.59
CA GLY A 106 11.52 4.80 11.73
C GLY A 106 12.27 4.81 10.40
N TYR A 107 11.89 3.95 9.44
CA TYR A 107 12.47 3.96 8.10
C TYR A 107 12.18 5.24 7.33
N ALA A 108 10.98 5.82 7.50
CA ALA A 108 10.64 7.08 6.84
C ALA A 108 11.45 8.25 7.42
N LEU A 109 11.72 8.25 8.73
CA LEU A 109 12.64 9.21 9.37
C LEU A 109 14.05 9.06 8.80
N PHE A 110 14.59 7.84 8.80
CA PHE A 110 15.90 7.54 8.24
C PHE A 110 16.02 7.98 6.77
N CYS A 111 15.02 7.67 5.94
CA CYS A 111 14.99 8.12 4.55
C CYS A 111 15.04 9.64 4.44
N SER A 112 14.33 10.37 5.30
CA SER A 112 14.34 11.84 5.24
C SER A 112 15.69 12.45 5.62
N GLU A 113 16.39 11.85 6.59
CA GLU A 113 17.71 12.31 7.05
C GLU A 113 18.81 11.97 6.04
N GLN A 114 18.82 10.73 5.54
CA GLN A 114 19.89 10.23 4.67
C GLN A 114 19.73 10.61 3.21
N LYS A 115 18.52 10.96 2.76
CA LYS A 115 18.26 11.30 1.35
C LYS A 115 19.12 12.46 0.86
N ALA A 116 19.38 13.47 1.69
CA ALA A 116 20.24 14.60 1.31
C ALA A 116 21.71 14.15 1.13
N GLY A 117 22.22 13.32 2.04
CA GLY A 117 23.58 12.79 1.97
C GLY A 117 23.80 11.86 0.78
N VAL A 118 22.86 10.94 0.53
CA VAL A 118 22.92 10.03 -0.62
C VAL A 118 22.80 10.78 -1.94
N ALA A 119 21.91 11.77 -2.03
CA ALA A 119 21.78 12.60 -3.22
C ALA A 119 23.07 13.40 -3.53
N ALA A 120 23.75 13.92 -2.51
CA ALA A 120 25.02 14.63 -2.68
C ALA A 120 26.15 13.71 -3.18
N ARG A 121 26.26 12.50 -2.62
CA ARG A 121 27.26 11.50 -3.04
C ARG A 121 27.06 11.05 -4.48
N MET A 122 25.82 10.76 -4.89
CA MET A 122 25.53 10.37 -6.26
C MET A 122 25.86 11.47 -7.28
N SER A 123 25.65 12.74 -6.93
CA SER A 123 26.02 13.86 -7.80
C SER A 123 27.54 13.96 -7.97
N GLN A 124 28.30 13.78 -6.89
CA GLN A 124 29.78 13.82 -6.94
C GLN A 124 30.36 12.68 -7.78
N SER A 125 29.85 11.45 -7.64
CA SER A 125 30.31 10.31 -8.45
C SER A 125 30.01 10.46 -9.95
N THR A 126 29.04 11.30 -10.32
CA THR A 126 28.75 11.57 -11.74
C THR A 126 29.75 12.58 -12.34
N GLU A 127 30.19 13.55 -11.55
CA GLU A 127 31.17 14.56 -11.99
C GLU A 127 32.58 13.97 -12.11
N GLU A 128 32.97 13.09 -11.19
CA GLU A 128 34.29 12.43 -11.23
C GLU A 128 34.42 11.44 -12.40
N ALA A 129 33.35 10.72 -12.73
CA ALA A 129 33.32 9.84 -13.91
C ALA A 129 33.38 10.62 -15.24
N ALA A 130 32.82 11.84 -15.29
CA ALA A 130 32.89 12.69 -16.47
C ALA A 130 34.26 13.36 -16.67
N ALA A 131 35.09 13.44 -15.63
CA ALA A 131 36.42 14.04 -15.70
C ALA A 131 37.54 13.06 -16.15
N VAL A 132 37.25 11.75 -16.20
CA VAL A 132 38.23 10.71 -16.57
C VAL A 132 38.04 10.22 -18.02
N GLU A 133 36.97 10.61 -18.73
CA GLU A 133 36.80 10.29 -20.15
C GLU A 133 37.49 11.32 -21.07
N GLY A 134 38.82 11.30 -21.03
CA GLY A 134 39.67 11.80 -22.10
C GLY A 134 40.50 10.64 -22.65
N GLU A 135 40.25 10.29 -23.92
CA GLU A 135 41.17 9.54 -24.78
C GLU A 135 41.19 7.99 -24.66
N THR A 136 40.17 7.32 -25.21
CA THR A 136 40.36 6.20 -26.17
C THR A 136 39.03 5.78 -26.79
N ALA A 137 39.02 5.60 -28.11
CA ALA A 137 37.84 5.37 -28.95
C ALA A 137 37.61 3.88 -29.29
N GLU A 138 36.34 3.56 -29.60
CA GLU A 138 35.74 2.34 -30.21
C GLU A 138 35.09 1.29 -29.26
N PRO A 139 34.11 0.47 -29.73
CA PRO A 139 32.86 0.86 -30.39
C PRO A 139 31.60 0.15 -29.82
N ILE A 140 30.45 0.85 -29.90
CA ILE A 140 29.06 0.38 -30.08
C ILE A 140 28.67 -0.95 -29.38
N ALA A 141 28.29 -0.87 -28.11
CA ALA A 141 27.35 -1.80 -27.49
C ALA A 141 26.22 -0.98 -26.86
N ASP A 142 24.96 -1.38 -27.11
CA ASP A 142 23.76 -0.66 -26.73
C ASP A 142 23.79 -0.20 -25.25
N PRO A 143 23.62 1.10 -24.97
CA PRO A 143 23.76 1.63 -23.62
C PRO A 143 22.66 1.07 -22.71
N PRO A 144 23.02 0.49 -21.55
CA PRO A 144 22.05 -0.01 -20.59
C PRO A 144 21.17 1.15 -20.14
N GLN A 145 19.85 0.98 -20.26
CA GLN A 145 18.87 2.01 -19.91
C GLN A 145 19.09 2.52 -18.48
N ALA A 146 19.61 3.75 -18.37
CA ALA A 146 19.84 4.41 -17.10
C ALA A 146 18.51 4.52 -16.33
N LYS A 147 18.44 3.86 -15.18
CA LYS A 147 17.28 3.94 -14.29
C LYS A 147 17.04 5.40 -13.89
N PRO A 148 15.78 5.83 -13.72
CA PRO A 148 15.50 7.19 -13.25
C PRO A 148 16.17 7.41 -11.88
N LYS A 149 16.91 8.53 -11.76
CA LYS A 149 17.78 8.85 -10.60
C LYS A 149 17.10 8.59 -9.23
N GLY A 150 15.81 8.87 -9.10
CA GLY A 150 15.06 8.66 -7.85
C GLY A 150 14.92 7.19 -7.41
N VAL A 151 14.88 6.25 -8.35
CA VAL A 151 14.77 4.81 -8.03
C VAL A 151 16.11 4.27 -7.53
N ALA A 152 17.23 4.79 -8.02
CA ALA A 152 18.56 4.41 -7.55
C ALA A 152 18.78 4.83 -6.09
N VAL A 153 18.46 6.10 -5.74
CA VAL A 153 18.58 6.63 -4.37
C VAL A 153 17.77 5.81 -3.36
N LEU A 154 16.53 5.43 -3.70
CA LEU A 154 15.70 4.60 -2.82
C LEU A 154 16.27 3.19 -2.63
N GLY A 155 16.91 2.63 -3.65
CA GLY A 155 17.58 1.33 -3.56
C GLY A 155 18.77 1.37 -2.59
N GLU A 156 19.57 2.42 -2.64
CA GLU A 156 20.70 2.63 -1.74
C GLU A 156 20.25 2.87 -0.29
N LEU A 157 19.23 3.70 -0.08
CA LEU A 157 18.64 3.92 1.25
C LEU A 157 18.11 2.61 1.85
N LYS A 158 17.48 1.75 1.04
CA LYS A 158 16.99 0.45 1.51
C LYS A 158 18.14 -0.47 1.94
N LYS A 159 19.27 -0.46 1.22
CA LYS A 159 20.47 -1.22 1.61
C LYS A 159 21.06 -0.69 2.91
N ALA A 160 21.28 0.62 2.98
CA ALA A 160 21.82 1.28 4.17
C ALA A 160 20.95 1.03 5.41
N TRP A 161 19.62 1.01 5.27
CA TRP A 161 18.73 0.64 6.36
C TRP A 161 18.88 -0.81 6.82
N GLY A 162 19.17 -1.74 5.92
CA GLY A 162 19.42 -3.14 6.25
C GLY A 162 20.79 -3.39 6.88
N GLU A 163 21.73 -2.46 6.75
CA GLU A 163 23.06 -2.50 7.35
C GLU A 163 23.10 -1.88 8.76
N LEU A 164 22.07 -1.13 9.16
CA LEU A 164 21.97 -0.56 10.50
C LEU A 164 21.92 -1.66 11.57
N SER A 165 22.54 -1.36 12.71
CA SER A 165 22.43 -2.22 13.89
C SER A 165 21.00 -2.21 14.44
N ALA A 166 20.64 -3.26 15.17
CA ALA A 166 19.35 -3.34 15.85
C ALA A 166 19.13 -2.18 16.85
N GLU A 167 20.20 -1.65 17.44
CA GLU A 167 20.15 -0.52 18.37
C GLU A 167 19.79 0.79 17.65
N GLU A 168 20.42 1.07 16.51
CA GLU A 168 20.10 2.24 15.70
C GLU A 168 18.68 2.16 15.14
N MET A 169 18.27 0.99 14.66
CA MET A 169 16.88 0.77 14.22
C MET A 169 15.87 1.04 15.34
N ARG A 170 16.19 0.65 16.59
CA ARG A 170 15.36 0.95 17.77
C ARG A 170 15.31 2.45 18.06
N GLN A 171 16.42 3.18 17.93
CA GLN A 171 16.43 4.64 18.11
C GLN A 171 15.50 5.34 17.10
N TYR A 172 15.53 4.92 15.83
CA TYR A 172 14.60 5.42 14.82
C TYR A 172 13.14 5.08 15.13
N ALA A 173 12.88 3.90 15.70
CA ALA A 173 11.53 3.53 16.14
C ALA A 173 11.04 4.39 17.32
N VAL A 174 11.90 4.67 18.31
CA VAL A 174 11.58 5.55 19.44
C VAL A 174 11.27 6.97 18.94
N ARG A 175 12.13 7.54 18.10
CA ARG A 175 11.88 8.89 17.53
C ARG A 175 10.60 8.94 16.69
N ALA A 176 10.28 7.89 15.95
CA ALA A 176 9.01 7.82 15.22
C ALA A 176 7.79 7.75 16.16
N ALA A 177 7.90 7.07 17.30
CA ALA A 177 6.85 7.03 18.32
C ALA A 177 6.67 8.39 19.00
N GLU A 178 7.76 9.08 19.37
CA GLU A 178 7.72 10.43 19.92
C GLU A 178 7.09 11.43 18.93
N ASP A 179 7.37 11.28 17.63
CA ASP A 179 6.78 12.10 16.57
C ASP A 179 5.26 11.88 16.44
N GLN A 180 4.80 10.64 16.62
CA GLN A 180 3.37 10.32 16.68
C GLN A 180 2.71 10.92 17.92
N ASP A 181 3.37 10.85 19.08
CA ASP A 181 2.84 11.44 20.31
C ASP A 181 2.78 12.97 20.23
N ARG A 182 3.80 13.62 19.63
CA ARG A 182 3.77 15.06 19.32
C ARG A 182 2.56 15.38 18.46
N PHE A 183 2.35 14.64 17.36
CA PHE A 183 1.22 14.88 16.47
C PHE A 183 -0.12 14.72 17.19
N ARG A 184 -0.28 13.72 18.08
CA ARG A 184 -1.51 13.58 18.88
C ARG A 184 -1.78 14.81 19.74
N ARG A 185 -0.76 15.32 20.45
CA ARG A 185 -0.91 16.53 21.28
C ARG A 185 -1.22 17.77 20.45
N GLU A 186 -0.55 17.94 19.31
CA GLU A 186 -0.82 19.05 18.38
C GLU A 186 -2.23 18.95 17.80
N LEU A 187 -2.71 17.74 17.50
CA LEU A 187 -4.06 17.50 16.98
C LEU A 187 -5.12 17.79 18.03
N GLU A 188 -4.91 17.35 19.28
CA GLU A 188 -5.80 17.67 20.41
C GLU A 188 -5.85 19.18 20.65
N ALA A 189 -4.70 19.87 20.65
CA ALA A 189 -4.63 21.32 20.79
C ALA A 189 -5.34 22.04 19.64
N TRP A 190 -5.17 21.57 18.40
CA TRP A 190 -5.84 22.13 17.23
C TRP A 190 -7.36 21.94 17.29
N GLN A 191 -7.84 20.79 17.76
CA GLN A 191 -9.28 20.51 17.94
C GLN A 191 -9.93 21.30 19.08
N ALA A 192 -9.15 21.64 20.11
CA ALA A 192 -9.63 22.43 21.25
C ALA A 192 -9.84 23.91 20.92
N ASP A 193 -9.26 24.41 19.84
CA ASP A 193 -9.43 25.80 19.39
C ASP A 193 -10.81 25.98 18.73
N PRO A 194 -11.69 26.85 19.27
CA PRO A 194 -13.01 27.10 18.71
C PRO A 194 -12.97 27.56 17.24
N ALA A 195 -11.92 28.28 16.83
CA ALA A 195 -11.78 28.76 15.46
C ALA A 195 -11.64 27.62 14.43
N ASN A 196 -11.22 26.43 14.87
CA ASN A 196 -11.06 25.27 14.01
C ASN A 196 -12.32 24.39 13.94
N GLN A 197 -13.24 24.50 14.91
CA GLN A 197 -14.48 23.70 14.94
C GLN A 197 -15.40 24.03 13.76
N ASP A 198 -15.55 25.31 13.44
CA ASP A 198 -16.37 25.77 12.31
C ASP A 198 -15.82 25.28 10.94
N THR A 199 -14.50 25.16 10.81
CA THR A 199 -13.86 24.69 9.57
C THR A 199 -13.99 23.18 9.35
N ALA A 200 -14.15 22.40 10.43
CA ALA A 200 -14.29 20.96 10.35
C ALA A 200 -15.64 20.54 9.74
N GLU A 201 -16.73 21.25 10.09
CA GLU A 201 -18.06 20.96 9.57
C GLU A 201 -18.22 21.31 8.08
N GLU A 202 -17.60 22.40 7.63
CA GLU A 202 -17.67 22.84 6.22
C GLU A 202 -16.95 21.87 5.27
N SER A 203 -15.90 21.19 5.75
CA SER A 203 -15.11 20.24 4.96
C SER A 203 -15.76 18.86 4.73
N VAL A 204 -16.85 18.54 5.44
CA VAL A 204 -17.60 17.26 5.29
C VAL A 204 -18.69 17.35 4.22
N ILE A 205 -19.07 18.55 3.78
CA ILE A 205 -20.23 18.79 2.90
C ILE A 205 -19.83 18.82 1.39
N GLN A 206 -18.54 18.75 1.04
CA GLN A 206 -18.04 18.78 -0.34
C GLN A 206 -17.54 17.43 -0.86
#